data_AF-A0A8H7LDN6-F1
#
_entry.id   AF-A0A8H7LDN6-F1
#
_cell.length_a   1.000
_cell.length_b   1.000
_cell.length_c   1.000
_cell.angle_alpha   90.00
_cell.angle_beta   90.00
_cell.angle_gamma   90.00
#
_symmetry.space_group_name_H-M   'P 1'
#
loop_
_entity.id
_entity.type
_entity.pdbx_description
1 polymer ?
#
loop_
_entity_poly.entity_id
_entity_poly.type
_entity_poly.pdbx_seq_one_letter_code
_entity_poly.pdbx_strand_id
1 'polypeptide(L)'
;MSETKANTTQFQHEQIAQSLAEIKACLEENTGLSVLPKKILSLKSKINAFEQVPRALDGHLKIYVPTITSLYILSKKNLRKSTDLASVSELLADLIYVLAKVRGYKSVANELSSDVYLVPRLVSLVELPQVKDCPSECYVLLLWLSRLVLVPFPLSTVQIGLDTHLFQIALKNLELHSTASKTQVISLTLLALLVMRPDCTHLQTQFFEDTTMNWPVMEENAKLGQLMTINQILKKTSGGLVADFIQEAHGSIILYEFAQVKYGRIGKKLNTFNALYLLKVSAKVLRYFISKGNYELVAGLINQTNDLMHHMGDRFDNSLRECMAKNLANTVYFLATKAVNYADQVIKYMLEQLQFGEDGQISQISGYTRDLRICSAHLSVPRYHTVLLFMGFLALKKALPEKFIPTLFSITHQTCFVSQRNYSFVQTSQIRDASCFCLWAVCRFLSKHQFAQLKNKYPKFVPTFLFDLISISIFDEDFTMRRCGIAVIQELVGRFGADFFGRYFRDY
;
A
#
# COMPACT_ATOMS: atom_id res chain seq x y z
N MET A 1 1.19 -31.77 16.48
CA MET A 1 0.49 -30.45 16.37
C MET A 1 0.09 -30.10 14.92
N SER A 2 0.79 -30.56 13.88
CA SER A 2 0.38 -30.35 12.48
C SER A 2 -0.80 -31.23 12.06
N GLU A 3 -0.81 -32.51 12.45
CA GLU A 3 -1.87 -33.47 12.11
C GLU A 3 -3.23 -33.12 12.74
N THR A 4 -3.23 -32.69 14.01
CA THR A 4 -4.45 -32.23 14.69
C THR A 4 -5.04 -30.98 14.04
N LYS A 5 -4.22 -30.05 13.53
CA LYS A 5 -4.72 -28.88 12.79
C LYS A 5 -5.29 -29.26 11.43
N ALA A 6 -4.63 -30.18 10.71
CA ALA A 6 -5.09 -30.66 9.41
C ALA A 6 -6.48 -31.33 9.49
N ASN A 7 -6.68 -32.19 10.50
CA ASN A 7 -7.96 -32.86 10.76
C ASN A 7 -9.08 -31.86 11.11
N THR A 8 -8.78 -30.83 11.91
CA THR A 8 -9.77 -29.79 12.25
C THR A 8 -10.17 -28.96 11.02
N THR A 9 -9.22 -28.59 10.15
CA THR A 9 -9.55 -27.87 8.90
C THR A 9 -10.35 -28.72 7.93
N GLN A 10 -10.04 -30.02 7.80
CA GLN A 10 -10.80 -30.91 6.92
C GLN A 10 -12.26 -31.06 7.38
N PHE A 11 -12.47 -31.25 8.69
CA PHE A 11 -13.82 -31.30 9.27
C PHE A 11 -14.59 -29.99 9.05
N GLN A 12 -13.94 -28.83 9.15
CA GLN A 12 -14.57 -27.54 8.83
C GLN A 12 -15.02 -27.48 7.36
N HIS A 13 -14.21 -27.98 6.43
CA HIS A 13 -14.56 -28.01 5.01
C HIS A 13 -15.72 -28.95 4.69
N GLU A 14 -15.80 -30.12 5.34
CA GLU A 14 -16.92 -31.06 5.23
C GLU A 14 -18.23 -30.43 5.69
N GLN A 15 -18.21 -29.74 6.84
CA GLN A 15 -19.37 -29.03 7.34
C GLN A 15 -19.83 -27.90 6.40
N ILE A 16 -18.89 -27.17 5.79
CA ILE A 16 -19.20 -26.12 4.80
C ILE A 16 -19.87 -26.74 3.57
N ALA A 17 -19.33 -27.84 3.06
CA ALA A 17 -19.88 -28.55 1.91
C ALA A 17 -21.31 -29.06 2.19
N GLN A 18 -21.54 -29.66 3.36
CA GLN A 18 -22.87 -30.10 3.78
C GLN A 18 -23.86 -28.93 3.87
N SER A 19 -23.48 -27.82 4.51
CA SER A 19 -24.34 -26.64 4.61
C SER A 19 -24.67 -26.04 3.23
N LEU A 20 -23.72 -26.02 2.29
CA LEU A 20 -23.97 -25.56 0.93
C LEU A 20 -24.93 -26.48 0.17
N ALA A 21 -24.81 -27.80 0.32
CA ALA A 21 -25.71 -28.77 -0.29
C ALA A 21 -27.16 -28.63 0.22
N GLU A 22 -27.32 -28.43 1.54
CA GLU A 22 -28.64 -28.18 2.14
C GLU A 22 -29.27 -26.86 1.65
N ILE A 23 -28.47 -25.78 1.57
CA ILE A 23 -28.96 -24.49 1.05
C ILE A 23 -29.40 -24.65 -0.40
N LYS A 24 -28.65 -25.41 -1.20
CA LYS A 24 -28.99 -25.71 -2.59
C LYS A 24 -30.33 -26.43 -2.70
N ALA A 25 -30.54 -27.52 -1.96
CA ALA A 25 -31.78 -28.28 -1.98
C ALA A 25 -33.00 -27.41 -1.62
N CYS A 26 -32.91 -26.63 -0.53
CA CYS A 26 -33.99 -25.73 -0.11
C CYS A 26 -34.33 -24.66 -1.17
N LEU A 27 -33.32 -24.12 -1.87
CA LEU A 27 -33.53 -23.11 -2.92
C LEU A 27 -34.11 -23.69 -4.22
N GLU A 28 -33.74 -24.92 -4.58
CA GLU A 28 -34.27 -25.61 -5.77
C GLU A 28 -35.73 -26.03 -5.54
N GLU A 29 -36.04 -26.58 -4.37
CA GLU A 29 -37.39 -27.04 -3.99
C GLU A 29 -38.32 -25.90 -3.54
N ASN A 30 -37.78 -24.69 -3.28
CA ASN A 30 -38.48 -23.57 -2.64
C ASN A 30 -39.12 -23.92 -1.29
N THR A 31 -38.52 -24.84 -0.54
CA THR A 31 -38.96 -25.31 0.77
C THR A 31 -38.09 -24.71 1.89
N GLY A 32 -38.69 -24.34 3.02
CA GLY A 32 -37.94 -23.90 4.21
C GLY A 32 -37.16 -22.58 4.05
N LEU A 33 -37.60 -21.67 3.16
CA LEU A 33 -36.90 -20.40 2.84
C LEU A 33 -36.64 -19.52 4.06
N SER A 34 -37.50 -19.55 5.08
CA SER A 34 -37.35 -18.77 6.33
C SER A 34 -36.16 -19.21 7.21
N VAL A 35 -35.65 -20.44 7.02
CA VAL A 35 -34.53 -20.99 7.79
C VAL A 35 -33.18 -20.69 7.13
N LEU A 36 -33.17 -20.43 5.83
CA LEU A 36 -31.96 -20.18 5.04
C LEU A 36 -31.09 -19.03 5.56
N PRO A 37 -31.63 -17.86 5.97
CA PRO A 37 -30.81 -16.77 6.49
C PRO A 37 -29.93 -17.19 7.67
N LYS A 38 -30.50 -17.94 8.64
CA LYS A 38 -29.75 -18.44 9.81
C LYS A 38 -28.65 -19.41 9.41
N LYS A 39 -28.92 -20.31 8.45
CA LYS A 39 -27.91 -21.25 7.93
C LYS A 39 -26.78 -20.52 7.22
N ILE A 40 -27.07 -19.52 6.39
CA ILE A 40 -26.05 -18.73 5.70
C ILE A 40 -25.20 -17.93 6.69
N LEU A 41 -25.80 -17.35 7.73
CA LEU A 41 -25.06 -16.66 8.79
C LEU A 41 -24.14 -17.60 9.57
N SER A 42 -24.56 -18.85 9.84
CA SER A 42 -23.70 -19.88 10.41
C SER A 42 -22.55 -20.25 9.46
N LEU A 43 -22.81 -20.32 8.16
CA LEU A 43 -21.77 -20.58 7.16
C LEU A 43 -20.74 -19.46 7.11
N LYS A 44 -21.19 -18.21 7.20
CA LYS A 44 -20.32 -17.02 7.25
C LYS A 44 -19.35 -17.08 8.43
N SER A 45 -19.81 -17.46 9.63
CA SER A 45 -18.92 -17.56 10.79
C SER A 45 -17.87 -18.66 10.63
N LYS A 46 -18.22 -19.79 10.00
CA LYS A 46 -17.26 -20.86 9.65
C LYS A 46 -16.21 -20.39 8.65
N ILE A 47 -16.58 -19.61 7.63
CA ILE A 47 -15.61 -19.07 6.67
C ILE A 47 -14.67 -18.05 7.35
N ASN A 48 -15.19 -17.20 8.25
CA ASN A 48 -14.36 -16.24 8.99
C ASN A 48 -13.30 -16.92 9.87
N ALA A 49 -13.52 -18.15 10.34
CA ALA A 49 -12.52 -18.88 11.13
C ALA A 49 -11.21 -19.11 10.36
N PHE A 50 -11.24 -19.10 9.02
CA PHE A 50 -10.05 -19.22 8.19
C PHE A 50 -9.20 -17.94 8.12
N GLU A 51 -9.59 -16.81 8.74
CA GLU A 51 -8.75 -15.59 8.80
C GLU A 51 -7.36 -15.85 9.40
N GLN A 52 -7.23 -16.82 10.32
CA GLN A 52 -5.96 -17.21 10.91
C GLN A 52 -5.09 -18.05 9.96
N VAL A 53 -5.70 -18.79 9.02
CA VAL A 53 -5.01 -19.66 8.05
C VAL A 53 -5.66 -19.53 6.67
N PRO A 54 -5.56 -18.38 5.98
CA PRO A 54 -6.33 -18.15 4.75
C PRO A 54 -6.04 -19.14 3.63
N ARG A 55 -4.78 -19.61 3.52
CA ARG A 55 -4.33 -20.53 2.47
C ARG A 55 -5.04 -21.89 2.49
N ALA A 56 -5.64 -22.28 3.61
CA ALA A 56 -6.42 -23.52 3.69
C ALA A 56 -7.63 -23.52 2.74
N LEU A 57 -8.13 -22.34 2.33
CA LEU A 57 -9.25 -22.23 1.39
C LEU A 57 -8.87 -22.55 -0.07
N ASP A 58 -7.59 -22.52 -0.46
CA ASP A 58 -7.17 -22.53 -1.87
C ASP A 58 -7.67 -23.75 -2.66
N GLY A 59 -7.65 -24.94 -2.05
CA GLY A 59 -8.14 -26.16 -2.69
C GLY A 59 -9.67 -26.20 -2.87
N HIS A 60 -10.40 -25.43 -2.05
CA HIS A 60 -11.87 -25.48 -1.97
C HIS A 60 -12.56 -24.30 -2.68
N LEU A 61 -11.85 -23.21 -2.99
CA LEU A 61 -12.43 -22.06 -3.69
C LEU A 61 -13.08 -22.45 -5.04
N LYS A 62 -12.46 -23.39 -5.76
CA LYS A 62 -12.96 -23.96 -7.03
C LYS A 62 -14.35 -24.58 -6.92
N ILE A 63 -14.74 -24.99 -5.71
CA ILE A 63 -16.06 -25.58 -5.43
C ILE A 63 -16.97 -24.52 -4.82
N TYR A 64 -16.49 -23.82 -3.79
CA TYR A 64 -17.33 -22.90 -3.02
C TYR A 64 -17.79 -21.70 -3.84
N VAL A 65 -16.89 -21.07 -4.62
CA VAL A 65 -17.21 -19.85 -5.37
C VAL A 65 -18.26 -20.11 -6.47
N PRO A 66 -18.09 -21.12 -7.35
CA PRO A 66 -19.13 -21.48 -8.33
C PRO A 66 -20.45 -21.90 -7.68
N THR A 67 -20.39 -22.66 -6.57
CA THR A 67 -21.61 -23.09 -5.87
C THR A 67 -22.39 -21.89 -5.34
N ILE A 68 -21.74 -20.99 -4.58
CA ILE A 68 -22.42 -19.83 -3.98
C ILE A 68 -22.93 -18.86 -5.07
N THR A 69 -22.16 -18.63 -6.14
CA THR A 69 -22.60 -17.76 -7.24
C THR A 69 -23.79 -18.32 -8.00
N SER A 70 -23.87 -19.65 -8.20
CA SER A 70 -25.04 -20.29 -8.82
C SER A 70 -26.30 -20.13 -7.97
N LEU A 71 -26.18 -20.30 -6.64
CA LEU A 71 -27.27 -20.08 -5.68
C LEU A 71 -27.70 -18.61 -5.62
N TYR A 72 -26.75 -17.68 -5.73
CA TYR A 72 -27.03 -16.26 -5.83
C TYR A 72 -27.85 -15.93 -7.08
N ILE A 73 -27.46 -16.43 -8.26
CA ILE A 73 -28.23 -16.23 -9.49
C ILE A 73 -29.62 -16.86 -9.38
N LEU A 74 -29.73 -18.06 -8.79
CA LEU A 74 -31.00 -18.76 -8.60
C LEU A 74 -31.95 -17.96 -7.68
N SER A 75 -31.45 -17.46 -6.54
CA SER A 75 -32.25 -16.65 -5.62
C SER A 75 -32.72 -15.34 -6.29
N LYS A 76 -31.86 -14.66 -7.05
CA LYS A 76 -32.25 -13.47 -7.84
C LYS A 76 -33.25 -13.78 -8.95
N LYS A 77 -33.22 -14.97 -9.57
CA LYS A 77 -34.24 -15.39 -10.56
C LYS A 77 -35.61 -15.60 -9.91
N ASN A 78 -35.63 -16.15 -8.69
CA ASN A 78 -36.87 -16.48 -7.97
C ASN A 78 -37.43 -15.33 -7.11
N LEU A 79 -36.80 -14.14 -7.10
CA LEU A 79 -37.23 -12.96 -6.31
C LEU A 79 -38.74 -12.65 -6.36
N ARG A 80 -39.41 -12.90 -7.49
CA ARG A 80 -40.86 -12.64 -7.64
C ARG A 80 -41.74 -13.58 -6.80
N LYS A 81 -41.20 -14.67 -6.26
CA LYS A 81 -41.95 -15.72 -5.56
C LYS A 81 -42.03 -15.50 -4.04
N SER A 82 -41.06 -14.81 -3.44
CA SER A 82 -41.03 -14.55 -1.99
C SER A 82 -40.11 -13.37 -1.66
N THR A 83 -40.53 -12.55 -0.70
CA THR A 83 -39.73 -11.45 -0.13
C THR A 83 -38.50 -11.94 0.64
N ASP A 84 -38.54 -13.14 1.22
CA ASP A 84 -37.43 -13.72 1.98
C ASP A 84 -36.20 -13.97 1.09
N LEU A 85 -36.40 -14.20 -0.21
CA LEU A 85 -35.34 -14.45 -1.18
C LEU A 85 -34.43 -13.24 -1.41
N ALA A 86 -34.91 -12.02 -1.17
CA ALA A 86 -34.06 -10.82 -1.21
C ALA A 86 -32.96 -10.91 -0.15
N SER A 87 -33.34 -11.17 1.10
CA SER A 87 -32.41 -11.34 2.21
C SER A 87 -31.43 -12.50 1.99
N VAL A 88 -31.90 -13.61 1.41
CA VAL A 88 -31.04 -14.75 1.07
C VAL A 88 -30.02 -14.38 0.00
N SER A 89 -30.43 -13.64 -1.04
CA SER A 89 -29.52 -13.21 -2.11
C SER A 89 -28.41 -12.29 -1.59
N GLU A 90 -28.74 -11.34 -0.70
CA GLU A 90 -27.78 -10.45 -0.06
C GLU A 90 -26.78 -11.24 0.80
N LEU A 91 -27.28 -12.20 1.60
CA LEU A 91 -26.44 -13.05 2.45
C LEU A 91 -25.52 -13.97 1.63
N LEU A 92 -25.97 -14.47 0.48
CA LEU A 92 -25.13 -15.26 -0.44
C LEU A 92 -24.03 -14.40 -1.07
N ALA A 93 -24.35 -13.17 -1.47
CA ALA A 93 -23.32 -12.24 -1.93
C ALA A 93 -22.32 -11.90 -0.81
N ASP A 94 -22.80 -11.75 0.42
CA ASP A 94 -21.95 -11.51 1.58
C ASP A 94 -21.00 -12.68 1.88
N LEU A 95 -21.38 -13.94 1.62
CA LEU A 95 -20.45 -15.07 1.69
C LEU A 95 -19.28 -14.93 0.71
N ILE A 96 -19.54 -14.51 -0.53
CA ILE A 96 -18.50 -14.30 -1.55
C ILE A 96 -17.60 -13.12 -1.15
N TYR A 97 -18.21 -12.04 -0.63
CA TYR A 97 -17.48 -10.90 -0.07
C TYR A 97 -16.53 -11.34 1.07
N VAL A 98 -17.01 -12.19 1.98
CA VAL A 98 -16.21 -12.75 3.07
C VAL A 98 -15.08 -13.64 2.55
N LEU A 99 -15.33 -14.53 1.58
CA LEU A 99 -14.26 -15.31 0.94
C LEU A 99 -13.18 -14.39 0.35
N ALA A 100 -13.59 -13.32 -0.33
CA ALA A 100 -12.68 -12.34 -0.91
C ALA A 100 -11.95 -11.51 0.17
N LYS A 101 -12.55 -11.32 1.35
CA LYS A 101 -11.92 -10.71 2.52
C LYS A 101 -10.87 -11.59 3.16
N VAL A 102 -11.20 -12.85 3.43
CA VAL A 102 -10.32 -13.80 4.12
C VAL A 102 -9.14 -14.17 3.24
N ARG A 103 -9.39 -14.63 2.01
CA ARG A 103 -8.33 -15.16 1.14
C ARG A 103 -7.73 -14.12 0.18
N GLY A 104 -8.50 -13.11 -0.18
CA GLY A 104 -8.11 -12.08 -1.13
C GLY A 104 -8.92 -12.15 -2.44
N TYR A 105 -9.34 -10.98 -2.92
CA TYR A 105 -10.26 -10.87 -4.06
C TYR A 105 -9.74 -11.49 -5.36
N LYS A 106 -8.42 -11.48 -5.61
CA LYS A 106 -7.85 -12.05 -6.83
C LYS A 106 -8.03 -13.56 -6.91
N SER A 107 -7.80 -14.24 -5.78
CA SER A 107 -8.00 -15.69 -5.70
C SER A 107 -9.47 -16.05 -5.93
N VAL A 108 -10.40 -15.29 -5.34
CA VAL A 108 -11.84 -15.51 -5.52
C VAL A 108 -12.30 -15.17 -6.94
N ALA A 109 -11.83 -14.06 -7.51
CA ALA A 109 -12.19 -13.62 -8.86
C ALA A 109 -11.78 -14.60 -9.96
N ASN A 110 -10.70 -15.37 -9.73
CA ASN A 110 -10.27 -16.40 -10.67
C ASN A 110 -11.25 -17.59 -10.75
N GLU A 111 -12.04 -17.81 -9.70
CA GLU A 111 -13.01 -18.90 -9.60
C GLU A 111 -14.43 -18.47 -9.96
N LEU A 112 -14.64 -17.20 -10.32
CA LEU A 112 -15.92 -16.71 -10.86
C LEU A 112 -16.08 -17.22 -12.30
N SER A 113 -17.33 -17.50 -12.69
CA SER A 113 -17.63 -17.95 -14.06
C SER A 113 -17.13 -16.95 -15.08
N SER A 114 -16.46 -17.45 -16.12
CA SER A 114 -16.01 -16.67 -17.28
C SER A 114 -17.07 -16.58 -18.38
N ASP A 115 -18.31 -16.99 -18.10
CA ASP A 115 -19.42 -16.92 -19.05
C ASP A 115 -19.81 -15.47 -19.34
N VAL A 116 -19.53 -15.02 -20.56
CA VAL A 116 -19.74 -13.66 -21.02
C VAL A 116 -21.22 -13.34 -21.26
N TYR A 117 -22.06 -14.38 -21.46
CA TYR A 117 -23.50 -14.20 -21.59
C TYR A 117 -24.16 -13.77 -20.26
N LEU A 118 -23.43 -13.86 -19.14
CA LEU A 118 -23.89 -13.32 -17.85
C LEU A 118 -23.78 -11.79 -17.78
N VAL A 119 -23.00 -11.13 -18.64
CA VAL A 119 -22.73 -9.69 -18.51
C VAL A 119 -24.01 -8.84 -18.49
N PRO A 120 -24.97 -8.97 -19.44
CA PRO A 120 -26.19 -8.15 -19.43
C PRO A 120 -27.01 -8.37 -18.15
N ARG A 121 -27.05 -9.61 -17.64
CA ARG A 121 -27.72 -9.95 -16.38
C ARG A 121 -27.03 -9.25 -15.20
N LEU A 122 -25.71 -9.34 -15.09
CA LEU A 122 -24.95 -8.74 -13.99
C LEU A 122 -25.05 -7.22 -13.99
N VAL A 123 -24.96 -6.59 -15.17
CA VAL A 123 -25.20 -5.15 -15.36
C VAL A 123 -26.56 -4.76 -14.80
N SER A 124 -27.63 -5.45 -15.23
CA SER A 124 -28.99 -5.16 -14.75
C SER A 124 -29.15 -5.30 -13.23
N LEU A 125 -28.40 -6.22 -12.61
CA LEU A 125 -28.42 -6.42 -11.15
C LEU A 125 -27.70 -5.29 -10.42
N VAL A 126 -26.54 -4.82 -10.90
CA VAL A 126 -25.78 -3.73 -10.27
C VAL A 126 -26.57 -2.43 -10.21
N GLU A 127 -27.43 -2.20 -11.19
CA GLU A 127 -28.22 -0.97 -11.28
C GLU A 127 -29.45 -0.95 -10.38
N LEU A 128 -29.84 -2.10 -9.81
CA LEU A 128 -30.98 -2.19 -8.91
C LEU A 128 -30.78 -1.26 -7.70
N PRO A 129 -31.80 -0.47 -7.31
CA PRO A 129 -31.70 0.44 -6.16
C PRO A 129 -31.24 -0.26 -4.88
N GLN A 130 -31.76 -1.47 -4.62
CA GLN A 130 -31.44 -2.29 -3.45
C GLN A 130 -29.95 -2.64 -3.34
N VAL A 131 -29.26 -2.76 -4.47
CA VAL A 131 -27.83 -3.11 -4.50
C VAL A 131 -26.95 -1.94 -4.08
N LYS A 132 -27.42 -0.69 -4.26
CA LYS A 132 -26.71 0.49 -3.76
C LYS A 132 -26.64 0.48 -2.23
N ASP A 133 -27.71 0.02 -1.58
CA ASP A 133 -27.82 -0.07 -0.13
C ASP A 133 -27.15 -1.32 0.45
N CYS A 134 -26.71 -2.26 -0.42
CA CYS A 134 -25.99 -3.48 -0.02
C CYS A 134 -24.56 -3.51 -0.62
N PRO A 135 -23.55 -2.94 0.09
CA PRO A 135 -22.18 -2.85 -0.40
C PRO A 135 -21.54 -4.21 -0.74
N SER A 136 -21.88 -5.27 0.01
CA SER A 136 -21.37 -6.63 -0.25
C SER A 136 -21.86 -7.16 -1.60
N GLU A 137 -23.13 -6.94 -1.94
CA GLU A 137 -23.68 -7.36 -3.23
C GLU A 137 -23.10 -6.55 -4.38
N CYS A 138 -23.06 -5.22 -4.24
CA CYS A 138 -22.43 -4.33 -5.21
C CYS A 138 -20.98 -4.73 -5.48
N TYR A 139 -20.20 -5.01 -4.43
CA TYR A 139 -18.82 -5.47 -4.54
C TYR A 139 -18.69 -6.74 -5.37
N VAL A 140 -19.50 -7.78 -5.09
CA VAL A 140 -19.41 -9.08 -5.77
C VAL A 140 -19.73 -8.94 -7.25
N LEU A 141 -20.77 -8.17 -7.58
CA LEU A 141 -21.17 -7.96 -8.97
C LEU A 141 -20.11 -7.19 -9.75
N LEU A 142 -19.55 -6.12 -9.18
CA LEU A 142 -18.44 -5.38 -9.80
C LEU A 142 -17.18 -6.23 -9.93
N LEU A 143 -16.91 -7.12 -8.96
CA LEU A 143 -15.77 -8.04 -9.02
C LEU A 143 -15.94 -9.01 -10.19
N TRP A 144 -17.14 -9.53 -10.37
CA TRP A 144 -17.47 -10.43 -11.47
C TRP A 144 -17.36 -9.73 -12.82
N LEU A 145 -17.91 -8.51 -12.96
CA LEU A 145 -17.77 -7.69 -14.15
C LEU A 145 -16.30 -7.39 -14.47
N SER A 146 -15.48 -7.08 -13.46
CA SER A 146 -14.05 -6.83 -13.64
C SER A 146 -13.31 -8.05 -14.21
N ARG A 147 -13.80 -9.27 -13.93
CA ARG A 147 -13.27 -10.51 -14.51
C ARG A 147 -13.74 -10.71 -15.94
N LEU A 148 -15.02 -10.49 -16.22
CA LEU A 148 -15.62 -10.69 -17.54
C LEU A 148 -15.13 -9.67 -18.56
N VAL A 149 -14.71 -8.49 -18.13
CA VAL A 149 -14.08 -7.48 -18.99
C VAL A 149 -12.67 -7.88 -19.44
N LEU A 150 -12.09 -8.99 -18.98
CA LEU A 150 -10.78 -9.47 -19.44
C LEU A 150 -10.83 -10.36 -20.69
N VAL A 151 -12.00 -10.48 -21.33
CA VAL A 151 -12.17 -11.29 -22.55
C VAL A 151 -11.22 -10.84 -23.68
N PRO A 152 -10.71 -11.78 -24.50
CA PRO A 152 -9.71 -11.49 -25.53
C PRO A 152 -10.29 -10.92 -26.84
N PHE A 153 -11.58 -10.56 -26.84
CA PHE A 153 -12.30 -10.01 -27.99
C PHE A 153 -13.00 -8.69 -27.61
N PRO A 154 -13.44 -7.89 -28.60
CA PRO A 154 -14.04 -6.57 -28.35
C PRO A 154 -15.34 -6.67 -27.53
N LEU A 155 -15.55 -5.75 -26.58
CA LEU A 155 -16.76 -5.76 -25.74
C LEU A 155 -18.05 -5.54 -26.55
N SER A 156 -17.95 -4.87 -27.70
CA SER A 156 -19.07 -4.67 -28.63
C SER A 156 -19.66 -5.97 -29.19
N THR A 157 -18.92 -7.08 -29.19
CA THR A 157 -19.44 -8.39 -29.63
C THR A 157 -20.39 -9.02 -28.61
N VAL A 158 -20.32 -8.59 -27.35
CA VAL A 158 -21.22 -9.05 -26.28
C VAL A 158 -22.52 -8.26 -26.34
N GLN A 159 -22.39 -6.94 -26.33
CA GLN A 159 -23.50 -5.99 -26.42
C GLN A 159 -22.95 -4.65 -26.90
N ILE A 160 -23.65 -4.02 -27.84
CA ILE A 160 -23.28 -2.69 -28.37
C ILE A 160 -23.39 -1.66 -27.24
N GLY A 161 -22.35 -0.83 -27.07
CA GLY A 161 -22.28 0.22 -26.03
C GLY A 161 -22.02 -0.30 -24.61
N LEU A 162 -21.69 -1.59 -24.44
CA LEU A 162 -21.43 -2.20 -23.14
C LEU A 162 -20.24 -1.56 -22.41
N ASP A 163 -19.20 -1.21 -23.15
CA ASP A 163 -18.00 -0.53 -22.65
C ASP A 163 -18.34 0.82 -22.00
N THR A 164 -19.04 1.70 -22.71
CA THR A 164 -19.48 3.00 -22.17
C THR A 164 -20.39 2.82 -20.95
N HIS A 165 -21.28 1.82 -20.98
CA HIS A 165 -22.19 1.55 -19.89
C HIS A 165 -21.46 1.04 -18.63
N LEU A 166 -20.53 0.10 -18.79
CA LEU A 166 -19.68 -0.38 -17.69
C LEU A 166 -18.76 0.73 -17.14
N PHE A 167 -18.30 1.63 -18.00
CA PHE A 167 -17.52 2.80 -17.61
C PHE A 167 -18.32 3.73 -16.68
N GLN A 168 -19.57 4.04 -17.03
CA GLN A 168 -20.47 4.84 -16.19
C GLN A 168 -20.79 4.14 -14.86
N ILE A 169 -21.04 2.82 -14.87
CA ILE A 169 -21.25 2.03 -13.65
C ILE A 169 -20.02 2.10 -12.74
N ALA A 170 -18.82 1.98 -13.30
CA ALA A 170 -17.58 2.02 -12.54
C ALA A 170 -17.34 3.41 -11.93
N LEU A 171 -17.55 4.50 -12.69
CA LEU A 171 -17.43 5.87 -12.18
C LEU A 171 -18.44 6.16 -11.06
N LYS A 172 -19.71 5.80 -11.25
CA LYS A 172 -20.74 6.00 -10.22
C LYS A 172 -20.41 5.29 -8.91
N ASN A 173 -19.97 4.03 -8.99
CA ASN A 173 -19.58 3.25 -7.81
C ASN A 173 -18.18 3.59 -7.29
N LEU A 174 -17.43 4.47 -7.96
CA LEU A 174 -16.19 5.00 -7.45
C LEU A 174 -16.46 6.12 -6.43
N GLU A 175 -17.51 6.90 -6.65
CA GLU A 175 -17.87 8.08 -5.83
C GLU A 175 -18.91 7.77 -4.74
N LEU A 176 -19.81 6.82 -4.99
CA LEU A 176 -20.95 6.51 -4.12
C LEU A 176 -20.55 5.91 -2.77
N HIS A 177 -19.52 5.07 -2.75
CA HIS A 177 -19.15 4.30 -1.56
C HIS A 177 -18.13 5.03 -0.70
N SER A 178 -18.05 4.66 0.58
CA SER A 178 -17.13 5.28 1.52
C SER A 178 -15.66 5.19 1.10
N THR A 179 -14.87 6.14 1.60
CA THR A 179 -13.44 6.30 1.35
C THR A 179 -12.67 5.00 1.55
N ALA A 180 -11.99 4.55 0.50
CA ALA A 180 -11.20 3.31 0.45
C ALA A 180 -12.00 2.03 0.76
N SER A 181 -13.32 2.04 0.58
CA SER A 181 -14.16 0.84 0.69
C SER A 181 -13.73 -0.24 -0.31
N LYS A 182 -14.02 -1.50 0.00
CA LYS A 182 -13.72 -2.61 -0.92
C LYS A 182 -14.45 -2.46 -2.25
N THR A 183 -15.66 -1.92 -2.23
CA THR A 183 -16.44 -1.63 -3.43
C THR A 183 -15.74 -0.58 -4.29
N GLN A 184 -15.29 0.54 -3.70
CA GLN A 184 -14.48 1.55 -4.40
C GLN A 184 -13.21 0.93 -5.01
N VAL A 185 -12.52 0.03 -4.28
CA VAL A 185 -11.32 -0.69 -4.75
C VAL A 185 -11.59 -1.60 -5.96
N ILE A 186 -12.79 -2.16 -6.08
CA ILE A 186 -13.14 -2.98 -7.25
C ILE A 186 -13.70 -2.12 -8.39
N SER A 187 -14.45 -1.06 -8.08
CA SER A 187 -14.89 -0.05 -9.08
C SER A 187 -13.70 0.53 -9.83
N LEU A 188 -12.66 0.98 -9.12
CA LEU A 188 -11.45 1.49 -9.76
C LEU A 188 -10.70 0.41 -10.56
N THR A 189 -10.78 -0.86 -10.13
CA THR A 189 -10.14 -1.98 -10.82
C THR A 189 -10.83 -2.22 -12.15
N LEU A 190 -12.17 -2.26 -12.16
CA LEU A 190 -12.98 -2.33 -13.37
C LEU A 190 -12.69 -1.13 -14.30
N LEU A 191 -12.69 0.08 -13.76
CA LEU A 191 -12.40 1.31 -14.52
C LEU A 191 -11.01 1.28 -15.17
N ALA A 192 -9.97 0.97 -14.40
CA ALA A 192 -8.60 0.86 -14.90
C ALA A 192 -8.39 -0.34 -15.84
N LEU A 193 -9.29 -1.33 -15.86
CA LEU A 193 -9.28 -2.39 -16.86
C LEU A 193 -9.87 -1.87 -18.17
N LEU A 194 -11.06 -1.26 -18.12
CA LEU A 194 -11.73 -0.68 -19.30
C LEU A 194 -10.86 0.36 -20.00
N VAL A 195 -10.33 1.34 -19.27
CA VAL A 195 -9.46 2.41 -19.79
C VAL A 195 -8.15 1.88 -20.40
N MET A 196 -7.72 0.68 -20.00
CA MET A 196 -6.49 0.06 -20.51
C MET A 196 -6.72 -0.98 -21.60
N ARG A 197 -7.97 -1.20 -22.01
CA ARG A 197 -8.31 -2.17 -23.05
C ARG A 197 -8.04 -1.59 -24.45
N PRO A 198 -7.44 -2.38 -25.38
CA PRO A 198 -7.15 -1.90 -26.74
C PRO A 198 -8.38 -1.49 -27.56
N ASP A 199 -9.54 -2.11 -27.33
CA ASP A 199 -10.81 -1.80 -28.00
C ASP A 199 -11.54 -0.58 -27.41
N CYS A 200 -11.07 -0.06 -26.27
CA CYS A 200 -11.71 1.01 -25.51
C CYS A 200 -10.86 2.28 -25.44
N THR A 201 -10.05 2.58 -26.47
CA THR A 201 -9.17 3.77 -26.49
C THR A 201 -9.94 5.08 -26.35
N HIS A 202 -11.17 5.16 -26.86
CA HIS A 202 -12.02 6.34 -26.68
C HIS A 202 -12.36 6.60 -25.21
N LEU A 203 -12.58 5.56 -24.40
CA LEU A 203 -12.79 5.69 -22.96
C LEU A 203 -11.53 6.16 -22.24
N GLN A 204 -10.35 5.83 -22.76
CA GLN A 204 -9.09 6.31 -22.19
C GLN A 204 -8.95 7.82 -22.36
N THR A 205 -9.18 8.32 -23.58
CA THR A 205 -9.17 9.77 -23.84
C THR A 205 -10.23 10.48 -23.01
N GLN A 206 -11.47 9.99 -23.04
CA GLN A 206 -12.56 10.55 -22.24
C GLN A 206 -12.20 10.62 -20.75
N PHE A 207 -11.69 9.51 -20.19
CA PHE A 207 -11.31 9.46 -18.77
C PHE A 207 -10.24 10.50 -18.42
N PHE A 208 -9.21 10.65 -19.27
CA PHE A 208 -8.13 11.59 -19.04
C PHE A 208 -8.61 13.05 -19.09
N GLU A 209 -9.35 13.42 -20.14
CA GLU A 209 -9.91 14.77 -20.32
C GLU A 209 -10.90 15.13 -19.20
N ASP A 210 -11.86 14.24 -18.92
CA ASP A 210 -12.87 14.48 -17.88
C ASP A 210 -12.21 14.63 -16.50
N THR A 211 -11.18 13.82 -16.21
CA THR A 211 -10.49 13.88 -14.92
C THR A 211 -9.68 15.16 -14.76
N THR A 212 -8.96 15.62 -15.80
CA THR A 212 -8.14 16.83 -15.71
C THR A 212 -8.98 18.09 -15.69
N MET A 213 -10.05 18.15 -16.50
CA MET A 213 -10.95 19.31 -16.54
C MET A 213 -11.75 19.47 -15.26
N ASN A 214 -12.30 18.38 -14.72
CA ASN A 214 -13.18 18.46 -13.56
C ASN A 214 -12.43 18.44 -12.21
N TRP A 215 -11.12 18.16 -12.19
CA TRP A 215 -10.33 18.01 -10.97
C TRP A 215 -10.57 19.08 -9.89
N PRO A 216 -10.61 20.40 -10.22
CA PRO A 216 -10.77 21.44 -9.20
C PRO A 216 -12.12 21.40 -8.47
N VAL A 217 -13.18 20.96 -9.16
CA VAL A 217 -14.56 20.94 -8.64
C VAL A 217 -14.93 19.60 -7.99
N MET A 218 -14.09 18.57 -8.12
CA MET A 218 -14.35 17.25 -7.55
C MET A 218 -14.33 17.24 -6.01
N GLU A 219 -15.21 16.44 -5.43
CA GLU A 219 -15.21 16.12 -4.00
C GLU A 219 -14.02 15.22 -3.61
N GLU A 220 -13.65 15.25 -2.33
CA GLU A 220 -12.47 14.53 -1.82
C GLU A 220 -12.52 13.02 -2.05
N ASN A 221 -13.69 12.40 -1.95
CA ASN A 221 -13.84 10.96 -2.19
C ASN A 221 -13.73 10.61 -3.68
N ALA A 222 -14.25 11.48 -4.55
CA ALA A 222 -14.16 11.33 -5.99
C ALA A 222 -12.68 11.46 -6.43
N LYS A 223 -11.97 12.49 -5.93
CA LYS A 223 -10.52 12.65 -6.14
C LYS A 223 -9.73 11.42 -5.70
N LEU A 224 -10.06 10.84 -4.53
CA LEU A 224 -9.40 9.61 -4.07
C LEU A 224 -9.57 8.49 -5.10
N GLY A 225 -10.81 8.24 -5.52
CA GLY A 225 -11.13 7.24 -6.52
C GLY A 225 -10.31 7.44 -7.80
N GLN A 226 -10.24 8.67 -8.30
CA GLN A 226 -9.45 8.99 -9.49
C GLN A 226 -7.95 8.78 -9.28
N LEU A 227 -7.37 9.23 -8.16
CA LEU A 227 -5.95 8.99 -7.84
C LEU A 227 -5.63 7.49 -7.78
N MET A 228 -6.54 6.69 -7.21
CA MET A 228 -6.35 5.24 -7.13
C MET A 228 -6.39 4.58 -8.52
N THR A 229 -7.32 4.99 -9.39
CA THR A 229 -7.42 4.55 -10.78
C THR A 229 -6.17 4.92 -11.58
N ILE A 230 -5.74 6.19 -11.52
CA ILE A 230 -4.51 6.68 -12.16
C ILE A 230 -3.29 5.88 -11.67
N ASN A 231 -3.19 5.67 -10.36
CA ASN A 231 -2.13 4.86 -9.77
C ASN A 231 -2.12 3.41 -10.29
N GLN A 232 -3.26 2.84 -10.66
CA GLN A 232 -3.36 1.50 -11.26
C GLN A 232 -3.01 1.49 -12.75
N ILE A 233 -3.44 2.51 -13.50
CA ILE A 233 -3.09 2.72 -14.92
C ILE A 233 -1.56 2.84 -15.06
N LEU A 234 -0.94 3.74 -14.28
CA LEU A 234 0.50 4.00 -14.32
C LEU A 234 1.36 2.83 -13.80
N LYS A 235 0.77 1.80 -13.15
CA LYS A 235 1.49 0.55 -12.84
C LYS A 235 1.68 -0.34 -14.05
N LYS A 236 0.79 -0.25 -15.04
CA LYS A 236 0.76 -1.15 -16.20
C LYS A 236 1.56 -0.62 -17.38
N THR A 237 1.44 0.67 -17.68
CA THR A 237 2.14 1.30 -18.81
C THR A 237 2.55 2.73 -18.49
N SER A 238 3.54 3.22 -19.23
CA SER A 238 4.02 4.60 -19.23
C SER A 238 4.29 5.13 -20.65
N GLY A 239 3.72 4.46 -21.68
CA GLY A 239 3.86 4.83 -23.09
C GLY A 239 2.52 5.09 -23.78
N GLY A 240 2.56 5.57 -25.03
CA GLY A 240 1.37 5.94 -25.80
C GLY A 240 0.63 7.14 -25.20
N LEU A 241 -0.70 7.15 -25.32
CA LEU A 241 -1.58 8.20 -24.76
C LEU A 241 -1.39 8.42 -23.25
N VAL A 242 -0.98 7.38 -22.51
CA VAL A 242 -0.69 7.49 -21.08
C VAL A 242 0.52 8.40 -20.82
N ALA A 243 1.49 8.46 -21.74
CA ALA A 243 2.66 9.32 -21.61
C ALA A 243 2.29 10.81 -21.72
N ASP A 244 1.36 11.14 -22.62
CA ASP A 244 0.83 12.50 -22.79
C ASP A 244 0.02 12.91 -21.55
N PHE A 245 -0.85 12.01 -21.08
CA PHE A 245 -1.60 12.21 -19.84
C PHE A 245 -0.69 12.40 -18.61
N ILE A 246 0.47 11.76 -18.52
CA ILE A 246 1.38 11.96 -17.38
C ILE A 246 1.81 13.43 -17.26
N GLN A 247 2.06 14.11 -18.39
CA GLN A 247 2.45 15.52 -18.38
C GLN A 247 1.27 16.41 -17.97
N GLU A 248 0.08 16.14 -18.48
CA GLU A 248 -1.13 16.89 -18.14
C GLU A 248 -1.52 16.67 -16.67
N ALA A 249 -1.53 15.43 -16.20
CA ALA A 249 -1.80 15.05 -14.82
C ALA A 249 -0.79 15.67 -13.84
N HIS A 250 0.47 15.87 -14.26
CA HIS A 250 1.42 16.61 -13.44
C HIS A 250 0.92 18.03 -13.17
N GLY A 251 0.54 18.79 -14.20
CA GLY A 251 0.07 20.17 -14.06
C GLY A 251 -1.31 20.28 -13.42
N SER A 252 -2.31 19.64 -14.02
CA SER A 252 -3.73 19.84 -13.67
C SER A 252 -4.14 19.14 -12.38
N ILE A 253 -3.45 18.07 -11.98
CA ILE A 253 -3.81 17.25 -10.82
C ILE A 253 -2.77 17.42 -9.70
N ILE A 254 -1.51 17.04 -9.95
CA ILE A 254 -0.50 16.95 -8.90
C ILE A 254 -0.11 18.34 -8.38
N LEU A 255 0.27 19.27 -9.27
CA LEU A 255 0.62 20.64 -8.88
C LEU A 255 -0.57 21.36 -8.24
N TYR A 256 -1.78 21.13 -8.76
CA TYR A 256 -3.01 21.66 -8.16
C TYR A 256 -3.17 21.22 -6.70
N GLU A 257 -3.09 19.92 -6.42
CA GLU A 257 -3.24 19.42 -5.04
C GLU A 257 -2.14 19.91 -4.10
N PHE A 258 -0.89 19.96 -4.56
CA PHE A 258 0.20 20.52 -3.75
C PHE A 258 -0.01 22.02 -3.48
N ALA A 259 -0.50 22.78 -4.47
CA ALA A 259 -0.83 24.18 -4.28
C ALA A 259 -2.00 24.37 -3.30
N GLN A 260 -3.02 23.50 -3.33
CA GLN A 260 -4.13 23.53 -2.37
C GLN A 260 -3.66 23.20 -0.94
N VAL A 261 -2.72 22.27 -0.77
CA VAL A 261 -2.15 21.97 0.56
C VAL A 261 -1.37 23.17 1.12
N LYS A 262 -0.65 23.90 0.24
CA LYS A 262 0.22 25.01 0.64
C LYS A 262 -0.51 26.34 0.84
N TYR A 263 -1.43 26.67 -0.06
CA TYR A 263 -2.10 27.97 -0.15
C TYR A 263 -3.62 27.90 -0.02
N GLY A 264 -4.20 26.69 0.04
CA GLY A 264 -5.64 26.50 0.09
C GLY A 264 -6.27 27.03 1.38
N ARG A 265 -7.59 27.19 1.35
CA ARG A 265 -8.36 27.67 2.51
C ARG A 265 -8.17 26.72 3.70
N ILE A 266 -7.92 27.30 4.88
CA ILE A 266 -7.62 26.63 6.17
C ILE A 266 -8.63 25.53 6.56
N GLY A 267 -9.83 25.52 5.97
CA GLY A 267 -10.90 24.54 6.23
C GLY A 267 -10.86 23.22 5.44
N LYS A 268 -10.24 23.13 4.25
CA LYS A 268 -10.25 21.89 3.43
C LYS A 268 -8.93 21.14 3.57
N LYS A 269 -8.79 20.38 4.66
CA LYS A 269 -7.59 19.58 4.95
C LYS A 269 -7.58 18.30 4.10
N LEU A 270 -6.53 18.11 3.32
CA LEU A 270 -6.29 16.87 2.57
C LEU A 270 -6.28 15.67 3.53
N ASN A 271 -7.10 14.65 3.24
CA ASN A 271 -7.14 13.44 4.04
C ASN A 271 -5.92 12.54 3.78
N THR A 272 -5.62 11.65 4.73
CA THR A 272 -4.44 10.76 4.68
C THR A 272 -4.45 9.83 3.47
N PHE A 273 -5.61 9.33 3.04
CA PHE A 273 -5.71 8.44 1.87
C PHE A 273 -5.43 9.18 0.56
N ASN A 274 -5.95 10.40 0.41
CA ASN A 274 -5.67 11.28 -0.73
C ASN A 274 -4.19 11.61 -0.80
N ALA A 275 -3.58 12.01 0.33
CA ALA A 275 -2.13 12.21 0.40
C ALA A 275 -1.34 10.95 0.03
N LEU A 276 -1.78 9.77 0.48
CA LEU A 276 -1.11 8.50 0.20
C LEU A 276 -1.11 8.16 -1.28
N TYR A 277 -2.24 8.34 -1.96
CA TYR A 277 -2.33 8.07 -3.39
C TYR A 277 -1.71 9.18 -4.24
N LEU A 278 -1.74 10.45 -3.78
CA LEU A 278 -1.00 11.54 -4.40
C LEU A 278 0.50 11.22 -4.41
N LEU A 279 1.09 10.82 -3.27
CA LEU A 279 2.48 10.37 -3.18
C LEU A 279 2.79 9.20 -4.14
N LYS A 280 1.88 8.22 -4.26
CA LYS A 280 2.06 7.05 -5.13
C LYS A 280 1.97 7.40 -6.61
N VAL A 281 1.12 8.34 -7.00
CA VAL A 281 1.00 8.84 -8.38
C VAL A 281 2.22 9.70 -8.70
N SER A 282 2.57 10.67 -7.85
CA SER A 282 3.76 11.52 -8.00
C SER A 282 5.04 10.69 -8.16
N ALA A 283 5.20 9.61 -7.41
CA ALA A 283 6.35 8.71 -7.57
C ALA A 283 6.44 8.04 -8.94
N LYS A 284 5.33 7.78 -9.63
CA LYS A 284 5.32 7.19 -10.98
C LYS A 284 5.57 8.24 -12.04
N VAL A 285 4.97 9.41 -11.89
CA VAL A 285 5.24 10.58 -12.74
C VAL A 285 6.72 10.96 -12.66
N LEU A 286 7.30 10.94 -11.46
CA LEU A 286 8.73 11.19 -11.25
C LEU A 286 9.60 10.18 -12.02
N ARG A 287 9.28 8.88 -11.97
CA ARG A 287 9.99 7.86 -12.78
C ARG A 287 9.90 8.15 -14.28
N TYR A 288 8.74 8.60 -14.76
CA TYR A 288 8.57 9.01 -16.16
C TYR A 288 9.46 10.21 -16.49
N PHE A 289 9.51 11.25 -15.65
CA PHE A 289 10.41 12.39 -15.89
C PHE A 289 11.90 12.02 -15.86
N ILE A 290 12.33 11.13 -14.95
CA ILE A 290 13.69 10.56 -14.97
C ILE A 290 13.94 9.82 -16.29
N SER A 291 12.95 9.08 -16.79
CA SER A 291 13.08 8.34 -18.03
C SER A 291 13.33 9.27 -19.23
N LYS A 292 12.71 10.46 -19.21
CA LYS A 292 12.80 11.51 -20.23
C LYS A 292 13.95 12.50 -20.01
N GLY A 293 14.69 12.41 -18.90
CA GLY A 293 15.79 13.32 -18.57
C GLY A 293 15.34 14.70 -18.11
N ASN A 294 14.08 14.89 -17.71
CA ASN A 294 13.59 16.17 -17.20
C ASN A 294 13.85 16.28 -15.69
N TYR A 295 15.09 16.62 -15.33
CA TYR A 295 15.53 16.65 -13.93
C TYR A 295 15.01 17.86 -13.14
N GLU A 296 14.62 18.94 -13.82
CA GLU A 296 14.01 20.12 -13.19
C GLU A 296 12.65 19.75 -12.58
N LEU A 297 11.78 19.09 -13.34
CA LEU A 297 10.50 18.60 -12.82
C LEU A 297 10.67 17.53 -11.73
N VAL A 298 11.72 16.72 -11.81
CA VAL A 298 12.06 15.76 -10.75
C VAL A 298 12.38 16.48 -9.44
N ALA A 299 13.23 17.51 -9.48
CA ALA A 299 13.57 18.30 -8.30
C ALA A 299 12.31 19.01 -7.73
N GLY A 300 11.49 19.60 -8.60
CA GLY A 300 10.22 20.24 -8.21
C GLY A 300 9.28 19.29 -7.48
N LEU A 301 9.06 18.08 -8.01
CA LEU A 301 8.20 17.07 -7.38
C LEU A 301 8.73 16.56 -6.04
N ILE A 302 10.05 16.41 -5.90
CA ILE A 302 10.67 16.01 -4.62
C ILE A 302 10.44 17.09 -3.57
N ASN A 303 10.66 18.35 -3.93
CA ASN A 303 10.41 19.49 -3.04
C ASN A 303 8.94 19.56 -2.62
N GLN A 304 8.00 19.39 -3.55
CA GLN A 304 6.56 19.40 -3.25
C GLN A 304 6.13 18.24 -2.35
N THR A 305 6.74 17.06 -2.54
CA THR A 305 6.52 15.90 -1.68
C THR A 305 7.02 16.17 -0.26
N ASN A 306 8.14 16.89 -0.11
CA ASN A 306 8.65 17.32 1.19
C ASN A 306 7.76 18.42 1.81
N ASP A 307 7.31 19.40 1.01
CA ASP A 307 6.35 20.43 1.44
C ASP A 307 5.06 19.77 1.97
N LEU A 308 4.54 18.74 1.30
CA LEU A 308 3.37 17.99 1.76
C LEU A 308 3.57 17.43 3.17
N MET A 309 4.72 16.79 3.43
CA MET A 309 5.05 16.28 4.77
C MET A 309 5.08 17.41 5.81
N HIS A 310 5.65 18.57 5.46
CA HIS A 310 5.72 19.71 6.35
C HIS A 310 4.33 20.30 6.68
N HIS A 311 3.49 20.55 5.67
CA HIS A 311 2.18 21.16 5.85
C HIS A 311 1.16 20.21 6.51
N MET A 312 1.30 18.89 6.33
CA MET A 312 0.46 17.92 7.02
C MET A 312 0.83 17.78 8.51
N GLY A 313 2.09 18.01 8.87
CA GLY A 313 2.58 17.92 10.25
C GLY A 313 2.23 16.58 10.89
N ASP A 314 1.55 16.61 12.04
CA ASP A 314 1.16 15.40 12.77
C ASP A 314 0.15 14.51 12.04
N ARG A 315 -0.60 15.06 11.06
CA ARG A 315 -1.48 14.26 10.20
C ARG A 315 -0.70 13.39 9.21
N PHE A 316 0.59 13.64 9.03
CA PHE A 316 1.47 12.81 8.21
C PHE A 316 1.80 11.53 8.99
N ASP A 317 0.89 10.57 8.93
CA ASP A 317 0.93 9.33 9.70
C ASP A 317 2.06 8.38 9.28
N ASN A 318 2.18 7.25 9.98
CA ASN A 318 3.22 6.25 9.70
C ASN A 318 3.14 5.71 8.26
N SER A 319 1.92 5.50 7.74
CA SER A 319 1.70 4.95 6.41
C SER A 319 2.21 5.89 5.31
N LEU A 320 2.02 7.20 5.49
CA LEU A 320 2.51 8.24 4.60
C LEU A 320 4.04 8.34 4.62
N ARG A 321 4.64 8.32 5.82
CA ARG A 321 6.10 8.35 6.00
C ARG A 321 6.78 7.17 5.33
N GLU A 322 6.27 5.97 5.55
CA GLU A 322 6.79 4.75 4.92
C GLU A 322 6.62 4.78 3.39
N CYS A 323 5.46 5.25 2.91
CA CYS A 323 5.19 5.40 1.47
C CYS A 323 6.18 6.38 0.82
N MET A 324 6.34 7.58 1.40
CA MET A 324 7.27 8.60 0.93
C MET A 324 8.71 8.08 0.93
N ALA A 325 9.16 7.48 2.04
CA ALA A 325 10.50 6.93 2.17
C ALA A 325 10.81 5.85 1.12
N LYS A 326 9.90 4.88 0.92
CA LYS A 326 10.05 3.84 -0.11
C LYS A 326 10.07 4.42 -1.52
N ASN A 327 9.20 5.41 -1.79
CA ASN A 327 9.12 6.05 -3.10
C ASN A 327 10.40 6.84 -3.42
N LEU A 328 10.90 7.63 -2.47
CA LEU A 328 12.16 8.37 -2.61
C LEU A 328 13.36 7.43 -2.76
N ALA A 329 13.43 6.34 -1.99
CA ALA A 329 14.52 5.36 -2.13
C ALA A 329 14.49 4.68 -3.51
N ASN A 330 13.30 4.40 -4.06
CA ASN A 330 13.16 3.96 -5.45
C ASN A 330 13.65 5.02 -6.43
N THR A 331 13.23 6.28 -6.25
CA THR A 331 13.65 7.41 -7.08
C THR A 331 15.16 7.55 -7.14
N VAL A 332 15.85 7.53 -6.00
CA VAL A 332 17.31 7.61 -5.92
C VAL A 332 17.96 6.40 -6.59
N TYR A 333 17.42 5.18 -6.40
CA TYR A 333 17.89 3.99 -7.12
C TYR A 333 17.80 4.17 -8.64
N PHE A 334 16.70 4.71 -9.17
CA PHE A 334 16.56 4.99 -10.60
C PHE A 334 17.44 6.15 -11.09
N LEU A 335 17.63 7.19 -10.28
CA LEU A 335 18.54 8.29 -10.60
C LEU A 335 19.99 7.80 -10.64
N ALA A 336 20.40 6.93 -9.73
CA ALA A 336 21.77 6.43 -9.66
C ALA A 336 22.21 5.68 -10.93
N THR A 337 21.27 5.13 -11.72
CA THR A 337 21.61 4.46 -12.99
C THR A 337 21.77 5.43 -14.17
N LYS A 338 21.23 6.65 -14.08
CA LYS A 338 21.22 7.63 -15.18
C LYS A 338 22.00 8.92 -14.88
N ALA A 339 21.95 9.38 -13.63
CA ALA A 339 22.38 10.69 -13.19
C ALA A 339 22.80 10.67 -11.71
N VAL A 340 23.98 10.11 -11.45
CA VAL A 340 24.52 9.87 -10.09
C VAL A 340 24.58 11.16 -9.25
N ASN A 341 24.97 12.28 -9.85
CA ASN A 341 25.04 13.58 -9.16
C ASN A 341 23.69 14.01 -8.58
N TYR A 342 22.59 13.80 -9.32
CA TYR A 342 21.24 14.12 -8.84
C TYR A 342 20.80 13.13 -7.75
N ALA A 343 21.15 11.85 -7.86
CA ALA A 343 20.90 10.87 -6.82
C ALA A 343 21.54 11.29 -5.47
N ASP A 344 22.79 11.75 -5.52
CA ASP A 344 23.50 12.26 -4.34
C ASP A 344 22.87 13.53 -3.76
N GLN A 345 22.43 14.45 -4.62
CA GLN A 345 21.76 15.69 -4.19
C GLN A 345 20.46 15.39 -3.44
N VAL A 346 19.67 14.41 -3.89
CA VAL A 346 18.44 13.99 -3.20
C VAL A 346 18.75 13.40 -1.82
N ILE A 347 19.80 12.58 -1.69
CA ILE A 347 20.21 12.04 -0.38
C ILE A 347 20.62 13.18 0.55
N LYS A 348 21.44 14.12 0.08
CA LYS A 348 21.85 15.31 0.87
C LYS A 348 20.64 16.14 1.30
N TYR A 349 19.76 16.47 0.36
CA TYR A 349 18.53 17.22 0.62
C TYR A 349 17.67 16.58 1.70
N MET A 350 17.50 15.25 1.66
CA MET A 350 16.73 14.52 2.67
C MET A 350 17.43 14.51 4.03
N LEU A 351 18.76 14.35 4.07
CA LEU A 351 19.52 14.44 5.32
C LEU A 351 19.40 15.85 5.92
N GLU A 352 19.49 16.90 5.12
CA GLU A 352 19.34 18.31 5.53
C GLU A 352 18.00 18.59 6.23
N GLN A 353 16.94 17.81 5.96
CA GLN A 353 15.65 17.95 6.65
C GLN A 353 15.71 17.65 8.15
N LEU A 354 16.75 16.94 8.63
CA LEU A 354 16.94 16.61 10.04
C LEU A 354 17.47 17.79 10.87
N GLN A 355 18.10 18.79 10.23
CA GLN A 355 18.61 20.01 10.89
C GLN A 355 19.48 19.73 12.14
N PHE A 356 20.60 19.01 11.97
CA PHE A 356 21.59 18.80 13.04
C PHE A 356 22.57 19.99 13.15
N GLY A 357 23.07 20.24 14.36
CA GLY A 357 24.03 21.33 14.66
C GLY A 357 23.38 22.67 15.01
N GLU A 358 24.17 23.61 15.55
CA GLU A 358 23.71 24.96 15.94
C GLU A 358 23.33 25.82 14.72
N ASP A 359 23.95 25.58 13.55
CA ASP A 359 23.69 26.30 12.29
C ASP A 359 22.82 25.50 11.28
N GLY A 360 22.32 24.32 11.65
CA GLY A 360 21.43 23.50 10.80
C GLY A 360 22.05 22.93 9.51
N GLN A 361 23.34 23.11 9.26
CA GLN A 361 24.02 22.63 8.05
C GLN A 361 24.68 21.26 8.24
N ILE A 362 23.93 20.19 7.91
CA ILE A 362 24.48 18.82 7.82
C ILE A 362 25.48 18.70 6.66
N SER A 363 25.42 19.60 5.68
CA SER A 363 26.29 19.64 4.49
C SER A 363 27.78 19.79 4.82
N GLN A 364 28.13 20.23 6.04
CA GLN A 364 29.52 20.34 6.50
C GLN A 364 30.03 19.08 7.24
N ILE A 365 29.16 18.12 7.57
CA ILE A 365 29.56 16.90 8.28
C ILE A 365 30.14 15.89 7.28
N SER A 366 31.44 16.01 7.02
CA SER A 366 32.18 15.02 6.24
C SER A 366 32.71 13.91 7.17
N GLY A 367 31.97 12.81 7.29
CA GLY A 367 32.42 11.63 8.02
C GLY A 367 31.66 11.33 9.30
N TYR A 368 32.28 10.56 10.19
CA TYR A 368 31.70 10.16 11.47
C TYR A 368 32.06 11.19 12.56
N THR A 369 31.03 11.82 13.12
CA THR A 369 31.07 12.68 14.29
C THR A 369 30.29 12.03 15.43
N ARG A 370 30.94 11.81 16.58
CA ARG A 370 30.29 11.21 17.76
C ARG A 370 29.33 12.19 18.43
N ASP A 371 29.79 13.41 18.69
CA ASP A 371 29.07 14.39 19.52
C ASP A 371 28.09 15.24 18.71
N LEU A 372 27.49 14.66 17.67
CA LEU A 372 26.45 15.34 16.88
C LEU A 372 25.27 15.68 17.79
N ARG A 373 24.80 16.93 17.82
CA ARG A 373 23.65 17.30 18.65
C ARG A 373 22.39 17.48 17.82
N ILE A 374 21.28 16.93 18.31
CA ILE A 374 19.94 17.17 17.78
C ILE A 374 19.47 18.54 18.27
N CYS A 375 19.05 19.40 17.35
CA CYS A 375 18.40 20.66 17.72
C CYS A 375 16.98 20.37 18.23
N SER A 376 16.77 20.58 19.54
CA SER A 376 15.49 20.31 20.23
C SER A 376 14.30 21.03 19.61
N ALA A 377 14.50 22.30 19.23
CA ALA A 377 13.48 23.18 18.67
C ALA A 377 12.94 22.71 17.30
N HIS A 378 13.67 21.81 16.63
CA HIS A 378 13.33 21.33 15.28
C HIS A 378 13.02 19.84 15.26
N LEU A 379 12.92 19.17 16.40
CA LEU A 379 12.57 17.76 16.43
C LEU A 379 11.14 17.55 15.90
N SER A 380 11.02 16.84 14.77
CA SER A 380 9.74 16.52 14.14
C SER A 380 9.70 15.05 13.79
N VAL A 381 8.75 14.32 14.39
CA VAL A 381 8.59 12.88 14.14
C VAL A 381 8.36 12.57 12.65
N PRO A 382 7.46 13.26 11.91
CA PRO A 382 7.33 13.04 10.48
C PRO A 382 8.64 13.13 9.71
N ARG A 383 9.46 14.15 9.97
CA ARG A 383 10.75 14.36 9.29
C ARG A 383 11.76 13.27 9.65
N TYR A 384 12.03 13.11 10.94
CA TYR A 384 13.04 12.17 11.43
C TYR A 384 12.73 10.74 11.03
N HIS A 385 11.48 10.33 11.24
CA HIS A 385 11.03 8.99 10.88
C HIS A 385 11.13 8.74 9.36
N THR A 386 10.67 9.68 8.52
CA THR A 386 10.71 9.52 7.06
C THR A 386 12.15 9.43 6.54
N VAL A 387 13.05 10.28 7.01
CA VAL A 387 14.45 10.29 6.56
C VAL A 387 15.17 9.01 6.99
N LEU A 388 15.01 8.56 8.24
CA LEU A 388 15.61 7.32 8.73
C LEU A 388 15.10 6.09 7.96
N LEU A 389 13.79 6.01 7.71
CA LEU A 389 13.22 4.97 6.84
C LEU A 389 13.78 5.05 5.42
N PHE A 390 13.89 6.26 4.86
CA PHE A 390 14.43 6.47 3.51
C PHE A 390 15.86 5.93 3.40
N MET A 391 16.74 6.25 4.36
CA MET A 391 18.11 5.76 4.39
C MET A 391 18.16 4.23 4.54
N GLY A 392 17.33 3.66 5.41
CA GLY A 392 17.20 2.20 5.55
C GLY A 392 16.73 1.51 4.26
N PHE A 393 15.69 2.02 3.60
CA PHE A 393 15.23 1.48 2.32
C PHE A 393 16.26 1.64 1.20
N LEU A 394 17.04 2.72 1.22
CA LEU A 394 18.13 2.94 0.25
C LEU A 394 19.25 1.91 0.42
N ALA A 395 19.61 1.58 1.66
CA ALA A 395 20.56 0.51 1.98
C ALA A 395 20.03 -0.87 1.52
N LEU A 396 18.77 -1.20 1.80
CA LEU A 396 18.15 -2.45 1.33
C LEU A 396 18.10 -2.57 -0.21
N LYS A 397 18.04 -1.43 -0.90
CA LYS A 397 18.11 -1.35 -2.38
C LYS A 397 19.52 -1.38 -2.93
N LYS A 398 20.54 -1.43 -2.07
CA LYS A 398 21.96 -1.35 -2.46
C LYS A 398 22.29 -0.08 -3.27
N ALA A 399 21.59 1.02 -2.99
CA ALA A 399 21.78 2.30 -3.66
C ALA A 399 22.28 3.40 -2.72
N LEU A 400 22.75 3.04 -1.52
CA LEU A 400 23.35 3.97 -0.56
C LEU A 400 24.85 4.16 -0.90
N PRO A 401 25.30 5.35 -1.32
CA PRO A 401 26.71 5.61 -1.57
C PRO A 401 27.54 5.57 -0.28
N GLU A 402 28.73 4.98 -0.35
CA GLU A 402 29.59 4.76 0.82
C GLU A 402 29.94 6.03 1.60
N LYS A 403 30.06 7.16 0.91
CA LYS A 403 30.38 8.47 1.50
C LYS A 403 29.35 8.95 2.54
N PHE A 404 28.10 8.50 2.47
CA PHE A 404 27.05 8.89 3.42
C PHE A 404 26.96 7.96 4.63
N ILE A 405 27.62 6.80 4.59
CA ILE A 405 27.55 5.80 5.67
C ILE A 405 28.06 6.37 7.01
N PRO A 406 29.24 7.03 7.09
CA PRO A 406 29.72 7.58 8.35
C PRO A 406 28.75 8.59 9.00
N THR A 407 28.20 9.50 8.18
CA THR A 407 27.23 10.50 8.63
C THR A 407 25.95 9.84 9.13
N LEU A 408 25.47 8.81 8.44
CA LEU A 408 24.29 8.05 8.84
C LEU A 408 24.47 7.39 10.21
N PHE A 409 25.64 6.82 10.46
CA PHE A 409 25.99 6.26 11.76
C PHE A 409 25.97 7.35 12.85
N SER A 410 26.57 8.52 12.62
CA SER A 410 26.49 9.66 13.55
C SER A 410 25.07 10.07 13.88
N ILE A 411 24.20 10.10 12.87
CA ILE A 411 22.78 10.41 13.03
C ILE A 411 22.11 9.35 13.93
N THR A 412 22.29 8.07 13.60
CA THR A 412 21.65 6.97 14.35
C THR A 412 22.15 6.85 15.78
N HIS A 413 23.42 7.17 16.05
CA HIS A 413 23.97 7.23 17.41
C HIS A 413 23.14 8.15 18.31
N GLN A 414 22.66 9.28 17.76
CA GLN A 414 21.84 10.24 18.49
C GLN A 414 20.36 9.86 18.49
N THR A 415 19.82 9.49 17.32
CA THR A 415 18.38 9.27 17.16
C THR A 415 17.87 8.01 17.88
N CYS A 416 18.74 7.04 18.15
CA CYS A 416 18.44 5.86 18.97
C CYS A 416 18.07 6.19 20.43
N PHE A 417 18.49 7.34 20.97
CA PHE A 417 18.26 7.72 22.38
C PHE A 417 17.28 8.88 22.55
N VAL A 418 16.58 9.27 21.49
CA VAL A 418 15.56 10.33 21.58
C VAL A 418 14.39 9.85 22.45
N SER A 419 14.25 10.43 23.63
CA SER A 419 13.24 10.04 24.63
C SER A 419 12.39 11.22 25.11
N GLN A 420 11.21 10.90 25.63
CA GLN A 420 10.22 11.85 26.15
C GLN A 420 10.70 12.67 27.35
N ARG A 421 11.72 12.19 28.09
CA ARG A 421 12.27 12.92 29.24
C ARG A 421 13.12 14.12 28.85
N ASN A 422 13.67 14.12 27.64
CA ASN A 422 14.50 15.22 27.13
C ASN A 422 13.72 16.19 26.23
N TYR A 423 12.52 15.80 25.74
CA TYR A 423 11.74 16.55 24.76
C TYR A 423 10.23 16.35 24.99
N SER A 424 9.48 17.45 25.14
CA SER A 424 8.06 17.46 25.51
C SER A 424 7.16 16.64 24.57
N PHE A 425 6.30 15.78 25.14
CA PHE A 425 5.06 15.21 24.57
C PHE A 425 5.07 14.45 23.22
N VAL A 426 6.22 14.18 22.60
CA VAL A 426 6.29 13.52 21.29
C VAL A 426 6.44 11.99 21.41
N GLN A 427 5.71 11.21 20.59
CA GLN A 427 5.89 9.75 20.46
C GLN A 427 7.23 9.42 19.74
N THR A 428 8.35 9.50 20.46
CA THR A 428 9.69 9.33 19.89
C THR A 428 10.13 7.88 19.71
N SER A 429 9.34 6.90 20.18
CA SER A 429 9.61 5.46 19.94
C SER A 429 9.74 5.13 18.45
N GLN A 430 8.95 5.79 17.61
CA GLN A 430 9.00 5.62 16.15
C GLN A 430 10.37 6.04 15.59
N ILE A 431 10.94 7.15 16.07
CA ILE A 431 12.27 7.61 15.62
C ILE A 431 13.35 6.59 16.01
N ARG A 432 13.28 6.07 17.24
CA ARG A 432 14.22 5.05 17.74
C ARG A 432 14.10 3.76 16.94
N ASP A 433 12.87 3.32 16.65
CA ASP A 433 12.61 2.12 15.84
C ASP A 433 13.15 2.28 14.42
N ALA A 434 12.86 3.41 13.76
CA ALA A 434 13.41 3.73 12.44
C ALA A 434 14.95 3.82 12.44
N SER A 435 15.56 4.24 13.55
CA SER A 435 17.02 4.25 13.72
C SER A 435 17.58 2.84 13.77
N CYS A 436 16.95 1.94 14.54
CA CYS A 436 17.32 0.52 14.59
C CYS A 436 17.12 -0.17 13.24
N PHE A 437 15.99 0.08 12.56
CA PHE A 437 15.75 -0.42 11.20
C PHE A 437 16.83 0.06 10.22
N CYS A 438 17.18 1.34 10.28
CA CYS A 438 18.23 1.92 9.44
C CYS A 438 19.60 1.27 9.71
N LEU A 439 19.99 1.14 10.98
CA LEU A 439 21.24 0.48 11.37
C LEU A 439 21.28 -0.99 10.91
N TRP A 440 20.20 -1.73 11.13
CA TRP A 440 20.07 -3.11 10.67
C TRP A 440 20.24 -3.22 9.15
N ALA A 441 19.54 -2.36 8.39
CA ALA A 441 19.62 -2.33 6.94
C ALA A 441 21.02 -1.99 6.43
N VAL A 442 21.73 -1.06 7.07
CA VAL A 442 23.10 -0.67 6.73
C VAL A 442 24.09 -1.78 7.07
N CYS A 443 23.98 -2.42 8.24
CA CYS A 443 24.81 -3.58 8.59
C CYS A 443 24.65 -4.72 7.59
N ARG A 444 23.41 -4.94 7.11
CA ARG A 444 23.10 -5.92 6.07
C ARG A 444 23.66 -5.55 4.69
N PHE A 445 23.75 -4.26 4.39
CA PHE A 445 24.28 -3.74 3.14
C PHE A 445 25.81 -3.76 3.08
N LEU A 446 26.48 -3.42 4.19
CA LEU A 446 27.94 -3.30 4.27
C LEU A 446 28.66 -4.63 3.98
N SER A 447 29.73 -4.55 3.19
CA SER A 447 30.71 -5.61 3.02
C SER A 447 31.74 -5.62 4.15
N LYS A 448 32.39 -6.76 4.39
CA LYS A 448 33.48 -6.89 5.38
C LYS A 448 34.62 -5.90 5.13
N HIS A 449 34.97 -5.70 3.85
CA HIS A 449 36.01 -4.75 3.47
C HIS A 449 35.65 -3.30 3.80
N GLN A 450 34.44 -2.86 3.42
CA GLN A 450 33.97 -1.50 3.75
C GLN A 450 33.89 -1.29 5.27
N PHE A 451 33.40 -2.29 6.02
CA PHE A 451 33.36 -2.22 7.48
C PHE A 451 34.76 -2.10 8.10
N ALA A 452 35.73 -2.89 7.61
CA ALA A 452 37.12 -2.79 8.06
C ALA A 452 37.73 -1.42 7.78
N GLN A 453 37.45 -0.83 6.60
CA GLN A 453 37.90 0.53 6.27
C GLN A 453 37.28 1.58 7.20
N LEU A 454 35.97 1.50 7.48
CA LEU A 454 35.30 2.40 8.41
C LEU A 454 35.88 2.28 9.82
N LYS A 455 36.09 1.06 10.31
CA LYS A 455 36.70 0.78 11.61
C LYS A 455 38.12 1.35 11.71
N ASN A 456 38.94 1.16 10.69
CA ASN A 456 40.32 1.66 10.67
C ASN A 456 40.36 3.19 10.63
N LYS A 457 39.44 3.80 9.86
CA LYS A 457 39.33 5.26 9.75
C LYS A 457 38.78 5.91 11.03
N TYR A 458 37.86 5.22 11.72
CA TYR A 458 37.19 5.72 12.92
C TYR A 458 37.31 4.71 14.07
N PRO A 459 38.41 4.73 14.86
CA PRO A 459 38.67 3.69 15.87
C PRO A 459 37.60 3.55 16.96
N LYS A 460 36.91 4.63 17.30
CA LYS A 460 35.83 4.65 18.31
C LYS A 460 34.47 4.20 17.75
N PHE A 461 34.36 3.98 16.44
CA PHE A 461 33.11 3.62 15.77
C PHE A 461 32.47 2.35 16.38
N VAL A 462 33.17 1.22 16.34
CA VAL A 462 32.61 -0.06 16.80
C VAL A 462 32.27 -0.05 18.29
N PRO A 463 33.16 0.43 19.20
CA PRO A 463 32.82 0.51 20.62
C PRO A 463 31.60 1.38 20.91
N THR A 464 31.44 2.52 20.22
CA THR A 464 30.27 3.39 20.40
C THR A 464 28.98 2.68 19.99
N PHE A 465 28.88 2.13 18.78
CA PHE A 465 27.65 1.50 18.34
C PHE A 465 27.31 0.22 19.10
N LEU A 466 28.33 -0.55 19.50
CA LEU A 466 28.09 -1.72 20.34
C LEU A 466 27.55 -1.31 21.72
N PHE A 467 28.12 -0.27 22.34
CA PHE A 467 27.62 0.29 23.59
C PHE A 467 26.17 0.79 23.44
N ASP A 468 25.89 1.50 22.36
CA ASP A 468 24.55 2.04 22.11
C ASP A 468 23.51 0.92 22.02
N LEU A 469 23.80 -0.09 21.20
CA LEU A 469 22.89 -1.21 20.96
C LEU A 469 22.66 -2.06 22.21
N ILE A 470 23.71 -2.31 23.01
CA ILE A 470 23.59 -2.99 24.30
C ILE A 470 22.73 -2.14 25.25
N SER A 471 22.96 -0.82 25.28
CA SER A 471 22.19 0.08 26.14
C SER A 471 20.70 0.06 25.78
N ILE A 472 20.35 0.12 24.50
CA ILE A 472 18.96 -0.01 24.02
C ILE A 472 18.38 -1.37 24.42
N SER A 473 19.14 -2.45 24.22
CA SER A 473 18.65 -3.82 24.46
C SER A 473 18.35 -4.10 25.94
N ILE A 474 19.03 -3.45 26.87
CA ILE A 474 18.91 -3.66 28.31
C ILE A 474 18.01 -2.61 28.97
N PHE A 475 18.25 -1.32 28.66
CA PHE A 475 17.73 -0.20 29.45
C PHE A 475 16.56 0.56 28.80
N ASP A 476 16.21 0.29 27.54
CA ASP A 476 15.07 0.98 26.91
C ASP A 476 13.76 0.64 27.63
N GLU A 477 12.88 1.62 27.83
CA GLU A 477 11.59 1.42 28.50
C GLU A 477 10.62 0.61 27.63
N ASP A 478 10.76 0.66 26.30
CA ASP A 478 9.90 -0.06 25.36
C ASP A 478 10.50 -1.44 25.02
N PHE A 479 9.76 -2.50 25.35
CA PHE A 479 10.16 -3.88 25.04
C PHE A 479 10.37 -4.11 23.53
N THR A 480 9.59 -3.43 22.67
CA THR A 480 9.75 -3.51 21.22
C THR A 480 11.11 -2.96 20.80
N MET A 481 11.53 -1.84 21.40
CA MET A 481 12.84 -1.25 21.13
C MET A 481 13.99 -2.15 21.57
N ARG A 482 13.85 -2.83 22.71
CA ARG A 482 14.85 -3.83 23.14
C ARG A 482 15.03 -4.93 22.10
N ARG A 483 13.93 -5.44 21.54
CA ARG A 483 13.95 -6.45 20.47
C ARG A 483 14.59 -5.92 19.18
N CYS A 484 14.31 -4.67 18.81
CA CYS A 484 14.94 -4.03 17.67
C CYS A 484 16.46 -3.92 17.88
N GLY A 485 16.92 -3.49 19.05
CA GLY A 485 18.35 -3.44 19.42
C GLY A 485 19.03 -4.80 19.28
N ILE A 486 18.44 -5.87 19.83
CA ILE A 486 18.95 -7.25 19.72
C ILE A 486 19.06 -7.68 18.26
N ALA A 487 18.08 -7.35 17.41
CA ALA A 487 18.12 -7.69 15.99
C ALA A 487 19.29 -7.01 15.25
N VAL A 488 19.60 -5.75 15.59
CA VAL A 488 20.78 -5.07 15.04
C VAL A 488 22.07 -5.72 15.53
N ILE A 489 22.18 -6.04 16.83
CA ILE A 489 23.35 -6.75 17.40
C ILE A 489 23.57 -8.06 16.68
N GLN A 490 22.51 -8.85 16.47
CA GLN A 490 22.59 -10.13 15.78
C GLN A 490 23.15 -9.99 14.36
N GLU A 491 22.69 -9.00 13.58
CA GLU A 491 23.20 -8.75 12.23
C GLU A 491 24.66 -8.24 12.25
N LEU A 492 24.97 -7.30 13.15
CA LEU A 492 26.31 -6.71 13.28
C LEU A 492 27.36 -7.77 13.69
N VAL A 493 27.10 -8.50 14.77
CA VAL A 493 28.00 -9.54 15.29
C VAL A 493 28.07 -10.72 14.33
N GLY A 494 26.94 -11.15 13.76
CA GLY A 494 26.91 -12.26 12.80
C GLY A 494 27.75 -12.01 11.55
N ARG A 495 27.87 -10.74 11.11
CA ARG A 495 28.67 -10.38 9.92
C ARG A 495 30.10 -10.02 10.21
N PHE A 496 30.32 -9.21 11.25
CA PHE A 496 31.58 -8.53 11.51
C PHE A 496 32.21 -8.91 12.86
N GLY A 497 31.57 -9.79 13.65
CA GLY A 497 32.03 -10.15 14.99
C GLY A 497 33.46 -10.70 15.01
N ALA A 498 33.87 -11.46 13.99
CA ALA A 498 35.25 -11.93 13.86
C ALA A 498 36.27 -10.76 13.79
N ASP A 499 35.89 -9.62 13.24
CA ASP A 499 36.79 -8.48 13.02
C ASP A 499 37.08 -7.71 14.31
N PHE A 500 36.21 -7.75 15.32
CA PHE A 500 36.39 -7.01 16.57
C PHE A 500 36.37 -7.88 17.84
N PHE A 501 35.74 -9.05 17.81
CA PHE A 501 35.83 -10.03 18.89
C PHE A 501 36.81 -11.18 18.60
N GLY A 502 37.22 -11.39 17.35
CA GLY A 502 38.04 -12.55 16.99
C GLY A 502 39.39 -12.64 17.71
N ARG A 503 39.92 -11.54 18.26
CA ARG A 503 41.14 -11.58 19.10
C ARG A 503 40.88 -12.16 20.49
N TYR A 504 39.66 -12.04 21.01
CA TYR A 504 39.27 -12.53 22.34
C TYR A 504 38.78 -13.99 22.32
N PHE A 505 38.41 -14.50 21.14
CA PHE A 505 37.91 -15.87 20.94
C PHE A 505 38.90 -16.76 20.16
N ARG A 506 40.15 -16.31 19.94
CA ARG A 506 41.19 -17.13 19.31
C ARG A 506 41.85 -18.11 20.28
N ASP A 507 41.68 -17.89 21.57
CA ASP A 507 42.30 -18.68 22.65
C ASP A 507 41.32 -19.69 23.29
N TYR A 508 40.16 -19.94 22.65
CA TYR A 508 39.15 -20.91 23.08
C TYR A 508 38.81 -21.92 21.99
#